data_AF-A0A1I1SZB3-F1
#
_entry.id   AF-A0A1I1SZB3-F1
#
_cell.length_a   1.000
_cell.length_b   1.000
_cell.length_c   1.000
_cell.angle_alpha   90.00
_cell.angle_beta   90.00
_cell.angle_gamma   90.00
#
_symmetry.space_group_name_H-M   'P 1'
#
loop_
_entity.id
_entity.type
_entity.pdbx_description
1 polymer ?
#
loop_
_entity_poly.entity_id
_entity_poly.type
_entity_poly.pdbx_seq_one_letter_code
_entity_poly.pdbx_strand_id
1 'polypeptide(L)'
;SPDQADDPIVQRMEVKNDVRPKANHVFELLTNFRGRADDEIPTEPGLCLPRGYIRGKAREEERTKSRFLLASHEDVDFTIVTDSSLVERSSLLQRHRQIEAALSQIEGGRTVRKGKVALTGVDAEEWLLAGPRPTTEVDGHLFALEANALTADAQGPFIRLDMETANPLPDDRPLERASLTDAEALAVWDAISRTLRPRPNAF
;
A
#
# COMPACT_ATOMS: atom_id res chain seq x y z
N SER A 1 9.04 -21.40 -35.13
CA SER A 1 9.08 -22.77 -34.60
C SER A 1 7.65 -23.19 -34.26
N PRO A 2 7.16 -24.39 -34.63
CA PRO A 2 5.82 -24.84 -34.28
C PRO A 2 5.63 -24.94 -32.76
N ASP A 3 4.38 -24.89 -32.29
CA ASP A 3 4.06 -25.24 -30.91
C ASP A 3 4.31 -26.72 -30.66
N GLN A 4 5.09 -27.03 -29.63
CA GLN A 4 5.36 -28.39 -29.17
C GLN A 4 4.69 -28.66 -27.82
N ALA A 5 3.81 -27.77 -27.34
CA ALA A 5 3.08 -27.96 -26.08
C ALA A 5 2.25 -29.26 -26.05
N ASP A 6 1.79 -29.73 -27.21
CA ASP A 6 1.04 -30.98 -27.37
C ASP A 6 1.92 -32.22 -27.61
N ASP A 7 3.25 -32.05 -27.66
CA ASP A 7 4.17 -33.18 -27.83
C ASP A 7 4.14 -34.08 -26.57
N PRO A 8 3.89 -35.39 -26.71
CA PRO A 8 3.82 -36.33 -25.58
C PRO A 8 5.09 -36.36 -24.71
N ILE A 9 6.25 -36.04 -25.28
CA ILE A 9 7.54 -35.94 -24.56
C ILE A 9 7.55 -34.68 -23.70
N VAL A 10 7.12 -33.54 -24.28
CA VAL A 10 7.02 -32.24 -23.58
C VAL A 10 5.99 -32.32 -22.45
N GLN A 11 4.89 -33.04 -22.63
CA GLN A 11 3.89 -33.22 -21.58
C GLN A 11 4.42 -33.96 -20.34
N ARG A 12 5.42 -34.83 -20.52
CA ARG A 12 6.05 -35.65 -19.46
C ARG A 12 7.24 -34.97 -18.79
N MET A 13 7.68 -33.80 -19.26
CA MET A 13 8.74 -33.04 -18.60
C MET A 13 8.22 -32.42 -17.30
N GLU A 14 8.98 -32.58 -16.21
CA GLU A 14 8.69 -31.94 -14.92
C GLU A 14 8.81 -30.41 -15.00
N VAL A 15 9.72 -29.91 -15.84
CA VAL A 15 9.92 -28.48 -16.10
C VAL A 15 9.51 -28.18 -17.54
N LYS A 16 8.38 -27.48 -17.69
CA LYS A 16 7.89 -27.02 -18.99
C LYS A 16 8.31 -25.57 -19.21
N ASN A 17 8.63 -25.23 -20.45
CA ASN A 17 8.87 -23.85 -20.83
C ASN A 17 7.55 -23.05 -20.73
N ASP A 18 7.58 -21.92 -20.02
CA ASP A 18 6.44 -21.03 -19.81
C ASP A 18 6.46 -19.76 -20.66
N VAL A 19 7.39 -19.68 -21.64
CA VAL A 19 7.53 -18.52 -22.54
C VAL A 19 6.23 -18.18 -23.27
N ARG A 20 5.45 -19.17 -23.74
CA ARG A 20 4.17 -18.94 -24.42
C ARG A 20 3.11 -18.33 -23.49
N PRO A 21 2.76 -18.95 -22.35
CA PRO A 21 1.88 -18.33 -21.35
C PRO A 21 2.32 -16.93 -20.93
N LYS A 22 3.62 -16.72 -20.66
CA LYS A 22 4.16 -15.42 -20.27
C LYS A 22 4.05 -14.38 -21.38
N ALA A 23 4.33 -14.77 -22.64
CA ALA A 23 4.15 -13.87 -23.78
C ALA A 23 2.68 -13.45 -23.92
N ASN A 24 1.74 -14.39 -23.81
CA ASN A 24 0.31 -14.09 -23.84
C ASN A 24 -0.09 -13.13 -22.71
N HIS A 25 0.43 -13.34 -21.49
CA HIS A 25 0.17 -12.45 -20.36
C HIS A 25 0.71 -11.03 -20.60
N VAL A 26 1.92 -10.89 -21.15
CA VAL A 26 2.48 -9.59 -21.54
C VAL A 26 1.61 -8.90 -22.59
N PHE A 27 1.17 -9.62 -23.63
CA PHE A 27 0.28 -9.07 -24.65
C PHE A 27 -1.09 -8.68 -24.08
N GLU A 28 -1.63 -9.45 -23.13
CA GLU A 28 -2.87 -9.11 -22.43
C GLU A 28 -2.71 -7.80 -21.64
N LEU A 29 -1.60 -7.63 -20.90
CA LEU A 29 -1.33 -6.38 -20.17
C LEU A 29 -1.21 -5.18 -21.12
N LEU A 30 -0.47 -5.34 -22.23
CA LEU A 30 -0.26 -4.26 -23.20
C LEU A 30 -1.55 -3.87 -23.93
N THR A 31 -2.41 -4.83 -24.27
CA THR A 31 -3.68 -4.56 -24.96
C THR A 31 -4.72 -3.91 -24.06
N ASN A 32 -4.65 -4.17 -22.76
CA ASN A 32 -5.55 -3.58 -21.76
C ASN A 32 -5.01 -2.29 -21.12
N PHE A 33 -3.77 -1.92 -21.39
CA PHE A 33 -3.18 -0.67 -20.90
C PHE A 33 -3.65 0.52 -21.73
N ARG A 34 -4.02 1.61 -21.05
CA ARG A 34 -4.20 2.93 -21.66
C ARG A 34 -3.63 4.03 -20.79
N GLY A 35 -3.25 5.14 -21.43
CA GLY A 35 -3.00 6.39 -20.72
C GLY A 35 -4.27 6.95 -20.09
N ARG A 36 -4.11 7.69 -18.99
CA ARG A 36 -5.16 8.47 -18.35
C ARG A 36 -4.60 9.80 -17.83
N ALA A 37 -5.44 10.81 -17.70
CA ALA A 37 -5.07 12.04 -16.98
C ALA A 37 -4.89 11.76 -15.48
N ASP A 38 -4.15 12.63 -14.78
CA ASP A 38 -3.84 12.42 -13.36
C ASP A 38 -5.11 12.41 -12.48
N ASP A 39 -6.09 13.24 -12.83
CA ASP A 39 -7.38 13.41 -12.16
C ASP A 39 -8.52 12.53 -12.73
N GLU A 40 -8.25 11.78 -13.80
CA GLU A 40 -9.22 10.83 -14.35
C GLU A 40 -9.38 9.62 -13.43
N ILE A 41 -10.61 9.39 -12.94
CA ILE A 41 -11.01 8.20 -12.17
C ILE A 41 -11.81 7.27 -13.09
N PRO A 42 -11.25 6.11 -13.51
CA PRO A 42 -11.95 5.16 -14.38
C PRO A 42 -13.20 4.58 -13.74
N THR A 43 -14.26 4.37 -14.54
CA THR A 43 -15.53 3.78 -14.09
C THR A 43 -15.65 2.29 -14.41
N GLU A 44 -14.67 1.72 -15.11
CA GLU A 44 -14.58 0.30 -15.44
C GLU A 44 -13.71 -0.43 -14.41
N PRO A 45 -13.76 -1.78 -14.35
CA PRO A 45 -12.83 -2.58 -13.55
C PRO A 45 -11.40 -2.52 -14.07
N GLY A 46 -10.44 -2.40 -13.14
CA GLY A 46 -9.02 -2.40 -13.46
C GLY A 46 -8.15 -1.58 -12.51
N LEU A 47 -6.85 -1.63 -12.75
CA LEU A 47 -5.83 -1.07 -11.87
C LEU A 47 -5.35 0.29 -12.36
N CYS A 48 -5.35 1.28 -11.47
CA CYS A 48 -4.78 2.61 -11.73
C CYS A 48 -3.28 2.64 -11.43
N LEU A 49 -2.51 3.22 -12.35
CA LEU A 49 -1.11 3.56 -12.17
C LEU A 49 -0.94 5.08 -12.33
N PRO A 50 0.20 5.67 -11.92
CA PRO A 50 0.53 7.04 -12.29
C PRO A 50 0.45 7.21 -13.82
N ARG A 51 -0.43 8.11 -14.30
CA ARG A 51 -0.68 8.37 -15.74
C ARG A 51 -1.11 7.16 -16.58
N GLY A 52 -1.52 6.06 -15.95
CA GLY A 52 -1.87 4.82 -16.64
C GLY A 52 -3.03 4.07 -16.01
N TYR A 53 -3.60 3.16 -16.78
CA TYR A 53 -4.70 2.30 -16.37
C TYR A 53 -4.63 0.96 -17.08
N ILE A 54 -4.71 -0.14 -16.33
CA ILE A 54 -4.80 -1.50 -16.88
C ILE A 54 -6.24 -1.98 -16.66
N ARG A 55 -7.00 -2.10 -17.75
CA ARG A 55 -8.36 -2.63 -17.71
C ARG A 55 -8.34 -4.12 -17.35
N GLY A 56 -9.23 -4.55 -16.46
CA GLY A 56 -9.31 -5.95 -16.09
C GLY A 56 -10.16 -6.17 -14.85
N LYS A 57 -10.66 -7.40 -14.67
CA LYS A 57 -11.28 -7.81 -13.40
C LYS A 57 -10.21 -7.97 -12.32
N ALA A 58 -10.62 -7.94 -11.07
CA ALA A 58 -9.74 -8.28 -9.95
C ALA A 58 -9.09 -9.65 -10.14
N ARG A 59 -7.80 -9.76 -9.79
CA ARG A 59 -7.02 -11.00 -9.87
C ARG A 59 -6.23 -11.21 -8.58
N GLU A 60 -5.87 -12.47 -8.33
CA GLU A 60 -4.83 -12.82 -7.36
C GLU A 60 -3.45 -12.37 -7.87
N GLU A 61 -2.48 -12.33 -6.96
CA GLU A 61 -1.09 -11.93 -7.22
C GLU A 61 -0.94 -10.49 -7.74
N GLU A 62 -1.93 -9.62 -7.50
CA GLU A 62 -1.83 -8.18 -7.77
C GLU A 62 -1.38 -7.43 -6.52
N ARG A 63 -0.21 -6.78 -6.62
CA ARG A 63 0.32 -5.92 -5.57
C ARG A 63 0.67 -4.54 -6.12
N THR A 64 0.22 -3.50 -5.43
CA THR A 64 0.66 -2.12 -5.72
C THR A 64 1.26 -1.47 -4.49
N LYS A 65 2.22 -0.58 -4.73
CA LYS A 65 2.79 0.31 -3.73
C LYS A 65 2.95 1.69 -4.37
N SER A 66 2.26 2.68 -3.83
CA SER A 66 2.35 4.07 -4.27
C SER A 66 2.78 4.94 -3.10
N ARG A 67 3.67 5.90 -3.37
CA ARG A 67 4.14 6.88 -2.39
C ARG A 67 3.77 8.28 -2.86
N PHE A 68 3.30 9.11 -1.94
CA PHE A 68 2.91 10.49 -2.17
C PHE A 68 3.70 11.38 -1.21
N LEU A 69 4.46 12.33 -1.74
CA LEU A 69 5.13 13.35 -0.94
C LEU A 69 4.22 14.58 -0.84
N LEU A 70 4.11 15.15 0.34
CA LEU A 70 3.32 16.37 0.53
C LEU A 70 4.15 17.58 0.12
N ALA A 71 3.82 18.21 -1.02
CA ALA A 71 4.67 19.24 -1.62
C ALA A 71 4.97 20.46 -0.71
N SER A 72 4.07 20.81 0.21
CA SER A 72 4.29 21.90 1.17
C SER A 72 5.02 21.45 2.46
N HIS A 73 5.28 20.15 2.61
CA HIS A 73 5.86 19.49 3.77
C HIS A 73 6.71 18.30 3.30
N GLU A 74 7.89 18.58 2.74
CA GLU A 74 8.72 17.58 2.05
C GLU A 74 9.25 16.45 2.96
N ASP A 75 9.20 16.63 4.28
CA ASP A 75 9.49 15.61 5.30
C ASP A 75 8.29 14.70 5.61
N VAL A 76 7.16 14.89 4.92
CA VAL A 76 5.92 14.13 5.10
C VAL A 76 5.58 13.35 3.86
N ASP A 77 5.34 12.05 4.03
CA ASP A 77 4.88 11.19 2.95
C ASP A 77 3.79 10.22 3.40
N PHE A 78 3.00 9.81 2.42
CA PHE A 78 2.04 8.73 2.53
C PHE A 78 2.46 7.58 1.63
N THR A 79 2.38 6.37 2.14
CA THR A 79 2.55 5.16 1.34
C THR A 79 1.28 4.33 1.42
N ILE A 80 0.71 3.99 0.28
CA ILE A 80 -0.40 3.04 0.18
C ILE A 80 0.08 1.75 -0.48
N VAL A 81 -0.23 0.63 0.13
CA VAL A 81 0.00 -0.72 -0.39
C VAL A 81 -1.34 -1.41 -0.53
N THR A 82 -1.54 -2.05 -1.68
CA THR A 82 -2.62 -3.03 -1.87
C THR A 82 -2.02 -4.36 -2.28
N ASP A 83 -2.55 -5.47 -1.75
CA ASP A 83 -2.09 -6.81 -2.09
C ASP A 83 -3.26 -7.80 -2.04
N SER A 84 -3.62 -8.40 -3.17
CA SER A 84 -4.75 -9.33 -3.26
C SER A 84 -4.51 -10.66 -2.56
N SER A 85 -3.25 -11.04 -2.36
CA SER A 85 -2.87 -12.38 -1.91
C SER A 85 -2.17 -12.40 -0.55
N LEU A 86 -1.91 -11.22 0.03
CA LEU A 86 -1.37 -11.13 1.38
C LEU A 86 -2.42 -11.50 2.42
N VAL A 87 -2.05 -12.43 3.29
CA VAL A 87 -2.80 -12.78 4.50
C VAL A 87 -1.88 -12.65 5.69
N GLU A 88 -2.17 -11.69 6.56
CA GLU A 88 -1.47 -11.55 7.84
C GLU A 88 -1.94 -12.62 8.82
N ARG A 89 -1.02 -13.02 9.70
CA ARG A 89 -1.34 -14.01 10.76
C ARG A 89 -2.24 -13.43 11.85
N SER A 90 -2.31 -12.11 11.93
CA SER A 90 -2.99 -11.36 12.99
C SER A 90 -3.27 -9.94 12.51
N SER A 91 -4.33 -9.31 13.01
CA SER A 91 -4.66 -7.92 12.71
C SER A 91 -3.63 -6.95 13.32
N LEU A 92 -3.68 -5.68 12.94
CA LEU A 92 -2.79 -4.65 13.46
C LEU A 92 -2.88 -4.53 15.00
N LEU A 93 -4.10 -4.49 15.55
CA LEU A 93 -4.29 -4.40 17.00
C LEU A 93 -3.94 -5.70 17.73
N GLN A 94 -4.05 -6.86 17.07
CA GLN A 94 -3.61 -8.12 17.66
C GLN A 94 -2.09 -8.22 17.81
N ARG A 95 -1.32 -7.46 16.99
CA ARG A 95 0.15 -7.37 17.09
C ARG A 95 0.64 -6.46 18.22
N HIS A 96 -0.24 -6.09 19.16
CA HIS A 96 0.05 -5.10 20.18
C HIS A 96 1.31 -5.37 21.01
N ARG A 97 1.54 -6.61 21.46
CA ARG A 97 2.70 -6.93 22.31
C ARG A 97 4.01 -6.64 21.60
N GLN A 98 4.09 -6.92 20.31
CA GLN A 98 5.30 -6.73 19.50
C GLN A 98 5.56 -5.23 19.28
N ILE A 99 4.51 -4.48 18.93
CA ILE A 99 4.58 -3.04 18.70
C ILE A 99 4.93 -2.31 20.00
N GLU A 100 4.28 -2.65 21.11
CA GLU A 100 4.54 -2.05 22.42
C GLU A 100 5.94 -2.37 22.94
N ALA A 101 6.43 -3.61 22.75
CA ALA A 101 7.78 -4.00 23.13
C ALA A 101 8.85 -3.27 22.31
N ALA A 102 8.62 -3.06 21.01
CA ALA A 102 9.53 -2.28 20.17
C ALA A 102 9.51 -0.79 20.57
N LEU A 103 8.31 -0.24 20.79
CA LEU A 103 8.12 1.15 21.19
C LEU A 103 8.78 1.47 22.54
N SER A 104 8.76 0.53 23.50
CA SER A 104 9.38 0.74 24.81
C SER A 104 10.91 0.85 24.77
N GLN A 105 11.55 0.49 23.66
CA GLN A 105 12.99 0.66 23.46
C GLN A 105 13.35 2.05 22.91
N ILE A 106 12.35 2.85 22.52
CA ILE A 106 12.52 4.17 21.92
C ILE A 106 12.24 5.22 23.00
N GLU A 107 13.29 5.91 23.45
CA GLU A 107 13.11 7.06 24.34
C GLU A 107 12.27 8.14 23.64
N GLY A 108 11.25 8.66 24.32
CA GLY A 108 10.26 9.58 23.72
C GLY A 108 9.19 8.91 22.84
N GLY A 109 9.30 7.60 22.58
CA GLY A 109 8.33 6.81 21.84
C GLY A 109 7.00 6.66 22.58
N ARG A 110 5.88 6.94 21.91
CA ARG A 110 4.53 6.78 22.48
C ARG A 110 3.48 6.43 21.44
N THR A 111 2.41 5.79 21.92
CA THR A 111 1.17 5.63 21.14
C THR A 111 0.35 6.90 21.25
N VAL A 112 -0.01 7.49 20.11
CA VAL A 112 -0.89 8.65 20.01
C VAL A 112 -2.35 8.21 20.03
N ARG A 113 -2.69 7.20 19.22
CA ARG A 113 -4.05 6.65 19.09
C ARG A 113 -3.97 5.24 18.50
N LYS A 114 -4.85 4.34 18.91
CA LYS A 114 -5.04 3.03 18.26
C LYS A 114 -6.48 2.58 18.37
N GLY A 115 -6.99 1.87 17.37
CA GLY A 115 -8.36 1.36 17.40
C GLY A 115 -8.89 0.97 16.03
N LYS A 116 -10.16 0.56 16.00
CA LYS A 116 -10.89 0.35 14.74
C LYS A 116 -11.22 1.67 14.07
N VAL A 117 -11.24 1.66 12.75
CA VAL A 117 -11.60 2.79 11.90
C VAL A 117 -12.89 2.49 11.15
N ALA A 118 -13.85 3.41 11.20
CA ALA A 118 -15.07 3.30 10.42
C ALA A 118 -14.79 3.71 8.95
N LEU A 119 -14.60 2.73 8.08
CA LEU A 119 -14.53 2.91 6.62
C LEU A 119 -15.71 2.20 5.94
N THR A 120 -16.15 2.73 4.79
CA THR A 120 -17.24 2.12 4.04
C THR A 120 -16.75 0.88 3.31
N GLY A 121 -17.27 -0.29 3.67
CA GLY A 121 -16.97 -1.56 3.00
C GLY A 121 -15.58 -2.13 3.29
N VAL A 122 -14.90 -1.66 4.33
CA VAL A 122 -13.54 -2.09 4.69
C VAL A 122 -13.43 -2.22 6.21
N ASP A 123 -13.02 -3.39 6.73
CA ASP A 123 -12.69 -3.54 8.16
C ASP A 123 -11.24 -3.10 8.37
N ALA A 124 -11.07 -1.98 9.06
CA ALA A 124 -9.80 -1.30 9.19
C ALA A 124 -9.45 -1.04 10.65
N GLU A 125 -8.15 -1.13 10.95
CA GLU A 125 -7.56 -0.81 12.23
C GLU A 125 -6.42 0.19 12.02
N GLU A 126 -6.23 1.11 12.96
CA GLU A 126 -5.10 2.04 12.95
C GLU A 126 -4.29 1.94 14.24
N TRP A 127 -3.01 2.27 14.11
CA TRP A 127 -2.10 2.50 15.22
C TRP A 127 -1.13 3.62 14.87
N LEU A 128 -1.22 4.69 15.65
CA LEU A 128 -0.50 5.94 15.45
C LEU A 128 0.57 6.08 16.52
N LEU A 129 1.83 6.16 16.10
CA LEU A 129 2.98 6.29 16.98
C LEU A 129 3.66 7.64 16.76
N ALA A 130 4.27 8.16 17.82
CA ALA A 130 5.13 9.35 17.79
C ALA A 130 6.43 9.08 18.54
N GLY A 131 7.51 9.77 18.15
CA GLY A 131 8.82 9.69 18.78
C GLY A 131 9.95 10.04 17.81
N PRO A 132 11.21 9.97 18.25
CA PRO A 132 12.36 10.31 17.42
C PRO A 132 12.48 9.35 16.22
N ARG A 133 12.67 9.91 15.03
CA ARG A 133 12.85 9.12 13.81
C ARG A 133 14.30 8.60 13.72
N PRO A 134 14.53 7.31 13.39
CA PRO A 134 15.90 6.75 13.32
C PRO A 134 16.83 7.42 12.31
N THR A 135 16.28 8.07 11.28
CA THR A 135 17.05 8.66 10.17
C THR A 135 17.38 10.13 10.34
N THR A 136 16.58 10.87 11.12
CA THR A 136 16.76 12.33 11.33
C THR A 136 16.98 12.68 12.79
N GLU A 137 16.72 11.77 13.72
CA GLU A 137 16.68 11.99 15.18
C GLU A 137 15.68 13.06 15.65
N VAL A 138 14.88 13.59 14.71
CA VAL A 138 13.82 14.55 14.98
C VAL A 138 12.55 13.81 15.39
N ASP A 139 11.84 14.34 16.39
CA ASP A 139 10.52 13.84 16.78
C ASP A 139 9.54 13.93 15.60
N GLY A 140 8.95 12.78 15.27
CA GLY A 140 7.99 12.66 14.19
C GLY A 140 6.97 11.55 14.47
N HIS A 141 6.32 11.10 13.41
CA HIS A 141 5.19 10.20 13.49
C HIS A 141 5.35 9.01 12.56
N LEU A 142 4.88 7.85 13.02
CA LEU A 142 4.69 6.63 12.24
C LEU A 142 3.25 6.19 12.43
N PHE A 143 2.41 6.55 11.47
CA PHE A 143 0.98 6.29 11.48
C PHE A 143 0.66 5.18 10.51
N ALA A 144 -0.01 4.13 10.97
CA ALA A 144 -0.39 3.00 10.14
C ALA A 144 -1.89 2.72 10.25
N LEU A 145 -2.49 2.39 9.11
CA LEU A 145 -3.81 1.78 8.98
C LEU A 145 -3.66 0.51 8.17
N GLU A 146 -4.25 -0.58 8.65
CA GLU A 146 -4.38 -1.82 7.90
C GLU A 146 -5.83 -2.25 7.79
N ALA A 147 -6.15 -2.84 6.65
CA ALA A 147 -7.50 -3.26 6.32
C ALA A 147 -7.48 -4.62 5.61
N ASN A 148 -8.54 -5.39 5.82
CA ASN A 148 -8.71 -6.75 5.26
C ASN A 148 -7.53 -7.70 5.56
N ALA A 149 -6.88 -7.53 6.71
CA ALA A 149 -5.61 -8.19 7.02
C ALA A 149 -5.67 -9.72 7.08
N LEU A 150 -6.82 -10.31 7.35
CA LEU A 150 -6.95 -11.73 7.71
C LEU A 150 -7.47 -12.62 6.58
N THR A 151 -7.72 -12.07 5.39
CA THR A 151 -8.32 -12.79 4.26
C THR A 151 -7.67 -12.36 2.95
N ALA A 152 -7.28 -13.34 2.12
CA ALA A 152 -6.94 -13.07 0.72
C ALA A 152 -8.24 -13.03 -0.08
N ASP A 153 -8.48 -11.90 -0.73
CA ASP A 153 -9.62 -11.69 -1.61
C ASP A 153 -9.27 -10.62 -2.64
N ALA A 154 -9.24 -10.99 -3.92
CA ALA A 154 -9.07 -10.03 -5.01
C ALA A 154 -10.12 -8.88 -4.99
N GLN A 155 -11.32 -9.13 -4.47
CA GLN A 155 -12.40 -8.14 -4.33
C GLN A 155 -12.28 -7.28 -3.05
N GLY A 156 -11.42 -7.68 -2.13
CA GLY A 156 -11.18 -7.04 -0.85
C GLY A 156 -9.72 -7.20 -0.44
N PRO A 157 -8.77 -6.67 -1.24
CA PRO A 157 -7.35 -6.92 -1.02
C PRO A 157 -6.92 -6.37 0.34
N PHE A 158 -5.80 -6.88 0.85
CA PHE A 158 -5.09 -6.24 1.94
C PHE A 158 -4.80 -4.79 1.55
N ILE A 159 -5.06 -3.86 2.47
CA ILE A 159 -4.73 -2.45 2.30
C ILE A 159 -3.88 -2.02 3.49
N ARG A 160 -2.77 -1.33 3.20
CA ARG A 160 -1.99 -0.62 4.22
C ARG A 160 -1.78 0.81 3.78
N LEU A 161 -2.11 1.75 4.66
CA LEU A 161 -1.80 3.16 4.51
C LEU A 161 -0.84 3.53 5.65
N ASP A 162 0.34 4.01 5.28
CA ASP A 162 1.31 4.58 6.20
C ASP A 162 1.42 6.09 5.97
N MET A 163 1.57 6.85 7.05
CA MET A 163 2.03 8.24 7.03
C MET A 163 3.25 8.37 7.92
N GLU A 164 4.29 9.00 7.37
CA GLU A 164 5.54 9.25 8.07
C GLU A 164 5.85 10.74 8.04
N THR A 165 6.29 11.31 9.18
CA THR A 165 6.71 12.72 9.28
C THR A 165 8.13 12.83 9.83
N ALA A 166 8.79 13.97 9.62
CA ALA A 166 10.20 14.16 9.95
C ALA A 166 11.15 13.22 9.19
N ASN A 167 10.81 12.91 7.93
CA ASN A 167 11.69 12.20 7.02
C ASN A 167 12.85 13.09 6.53
N PRO A 168 13.96 12.49 6.06
CA PRO A 168 15.02 13.22 5.39
C PRO A 168 14.48 14.03 4.20
N LEU A 169 15.00 15.23 4.03
CA LEU A 169 14.59 16.13 2.96
C LEU A 169 15.18 15.69 1.61
N PRO A 170 14.50 15.91 0.48
CA PRO A 170 14.96 15.45 -0.84
C PRO A 170 16.30 16.06 -1.29
N ASP A 171 16.67 17.21 -0.74
CA ASP A 171 17.92 17.93 -1.01
C ASP A 171 19.03 17.61 0.01
N ASP A 172 18.82 16.58 0.85
CA ASP A 172 19.75 16.06 1.86
C ASP A 172 20.17 17.07 2.94
N ARG A 173 19.51 18.23 3.03
CA ARG A 173 19.79 19.18 4.13
C ARG A 173 19.29 18.61 5.46
N PRO A 174 19.97 18.89 6.59
CA PRO A 174 19.50 18.45 7.89
C PRO A 174 18.09 18.97 8.17
N LEU A 175 17.23 18.08 8.66
CA LEU A 175 15.92 18.48 9.17
C LEU A 175 16.09 18.98 10.60
N GLU A 176 15.81 20.26 10.85
CA GLU A 176 15.93 20.83 12.20
C GLU A 176 14.71 20.51 13.08
N ARG A 177 13.53 20.42 12.47
CA ARG A 177 12.25 20.09 13.13
C ARG A 177 11.26 19.52 12.12
N ALA A 178 10.33 18.71 12.60
CA ALA A 178 9.20 18.26 11.80
C ALA A 178 8.40 19.45 11.28
N SER A 179 7.89 19.36 10.05
CA SER A 179 7.08 20.43 9.47
C SER A 179 5.62 20.44 9.97
N LEU A 180 5.18 19.37 10.64
CA LEU A 180 3.86 19.24 11.25
C LEU A 180 3.98 19.07 12.76
N THR A 181 3.13 19.75 13.51
CA THR A 181 2.85 19.44 14.92
C THR A 181 2.05 18.14 15.06
N ASP A 182 2.01 17.57 16.26
CA ASP A 182 1.14 16.42 16.58
C ASP A 182 -0.32 16.61 16.11
N ALA A 183 -0.88 17.80 16.39
CA ALA A 183 -2.27 18.10 16.08
C ALA A 183 -2.48 18.19 14.56
N GLU A 184 -1.54 18.78 13.82
CA GLU A 184 -1.60 18.87 12.37
C GLU A 184 -1.39 17.49 11.73
N ALA A 185 -0.43 16.69 12.22
CA ALA A 185 -0.21 15.34 11.74
C ALA A 185 -1.46 14.46 11.91
N LEU A 186 -2.11 14.51 13.07
CA LEU A 186 -3.39 13.84 13.32
C LEU A 186 -4.50 14.35 12.40
N ALA A 187 -4.60 15.68 12.20
CA ALA A 187 -5.63 16.26 11.34
C ALA A 187 -5.47 15.84 9.88
N VAL A 188 -4.24 15.85 9.34
CA VAL A 188 -3.94 15.40 7.98
C VAL A 188 -4.20 13.90 7.84
N TRP A 189 -3.79 13.10 8.82
CA TRP A 189 -4.08 11.67 8.86
C TRP A 189 -5.57 11.37 8.81
N ASP A 190 -6.37 12.03 9.65
CA ASP A 190 -7.82 11.85 9.69
C ASP A 190 -8.48 12.31 8.39
N ALA A 191 -8.03 13.43 7.81
CA ALA A 191 -8.56 13.93 6.55
C ALA A 191 -8.32 12.95 5.38
N ILE A 192 -7.18 12.25 5.34
CA ILE A 192 -6.82 11.35 4.24
C ILE A 192 -7.33 9.92 4.50
N SER A 193 -7.01 9.33 5.65
CA SER A 193 -7.31 7.93 5.96
C SER A 193 -8.81 7.63 5.89
N ARG A 194 -9.67 8.59 6.27
CA ARG A 194 -11.13 8.43 6.26
C ARG A 194 -11.75 8.52 4.86
N THR A 195 -10.96 8.81 3.83
CA THR A 195 -11.43 8.83 2.43
C THR A 195 -11.23 7.50 1.71
N LEU A 196 -10.47 6.58 2.32
CA LEU A 196 -10.18 5.25 1.78
C LEU A 196 -11.48 4.49 1.54
N ARG A 197 -11.66 4.06 0.29
CA ARG A 197 -12.79 3.25 -0.16
C ARG A 197 -12.43 2.55 -1.47
N PRO A 198 -13.02 1.39 -1.77
CA PRO A 198 -12.99 0.84 -3.12
C PRO A 198 -13.54 1.84 -4.14
N ARG A 199 -12.92 1.93 -5.32
CA ARG A 199 -13.46 2.71 -6.43
C ARG A 199 -14.81 2.11 -6.84
N PRO A 200 -15.83 2.92 -7.19
CA PRO A 200 -17.04 2.38 -7.80
C PRO A 200 -16.69 1.53 -9.03
N ASN A 201 -17.25 0.31 -9.10
CA ASN A 201 -16.95 -0.69 -10.14
C ASN A 201 -15.45 -1.04 -10.26
N ALA A 202 -14.70 -1.05 -9.15
CA ALA A 202 -13.27 -1.37 -9.14
C ALA A 202 -12.95 -2.77 -9.67
N PHE A 203 -13.85 -3.72 -9.48
CA PHE A 203 -13.57 -5.15 -9.55
C PHE A 203 -14.39 -5.91 -10.59
#